data_AF-A0A537L046-F1
#
_entry.id   AF-A0A537L046-F1
#
_cell.length_a   1.000
_cell.length_b   1.000
_cell.length_c   1.000
_cell.angle_alpha   90.00
_cell.angle_beta   90.00
_cell.angle_gamma   90.00
#
_symmetry.space_group_name_H-M   'P 1'
#
loop_
_entity.id
_entity.type
_entity.pdbx_description
1 polymer ?
#
loop_
_entity_poly.entity_id
_entity_poly.type
_entity_poly.pdbx_seq_one_letter_code
_entity_poly.pdbx_strand_id
1 'polypeptide(L)'
;MSGLVGKYAACAATYLTLLTLDATAASCRRFPKETQSAIKAHVAALQRYEREASDRLKGLDSRPFEFLRGEAKKIVAIIGEPKALADEEDLQRCRNATRPIRKLCTEAALMFLEILENHAIDSKLKHDAPRYAAAIAECEKLMDLKPLKSAFRGTE
;
A
#
# COMPACT_ATOMS: atom_id res chain seq x y z
N MET A 1 32.67 7.64 -64.07
CA MET A 1 31.28 8.12 -63.92
C MET A 1 30.61 7.16 -62.94
N SER A 2 30.59 7.48 -61.64
CA SER A 2 29.41 8.01 -60.91
C SER A 2 28.28 6.97 -60.82
N GLY A 3 27.76 6.52 -59.67
CA GLY A 3 27.97 6.88 -58.27
C GLY A 3 26.99 6.11 -57.35
N LEU A 4 27.16 6.36 -56.04
CA LEU A 4 26.31 6.10 -54.86
C LEU A 4 24.85 5.67 -55.11
N VAL A 5 24.37 4.64 -54.37
CA VAL A 5 23.17 4.58 -53.48
C VAL A 5 23.24 3.22 -52.74
N GLY A 6 23.01 3.03 -51.44
CA GLY A 6 22.49 3.90 -50.39
C GLY A 6 22.75 3.27 -49.02
N LYS A 7 23.35 4.08 -48.15
CA LYS A 7 23.58 3.82 -46.72
C LYS A 7 22.34 4.23 -45.94
N TYR A 8 21.34 3.37 -45.78
CA TYR A 8 20.19 3.69 -44.91
C TYR A 8 19.63 2.43 -44.23
N ALA A 9 20.40 1.86 -43.31
CA ALA A 9 19.92 0.81 -42.41
C ALA A 9 20.46 1.05 -40.99
N ALA A 10 20.25 2.25 -40.44
CA ALA A 10 20.66 2.56 -39.07
C ALA A 10 19.88 3.75 -38.47
N CYS A 11 18.55 3.75 -38.52
CA CYS A 11 17.75 4.78 -37.82
C CYS A 11 16.47 4.27 -37.10
N ALA A 12 16.17 2.97 -37.14
CA ALA A 12 14.94 2.43 -36.53
C ALA A 12 15.12 2.00 -35.06
N ALA A 13 16.35 1.73 -34.60
CA ALA A 13 16.59 1.19 -33.26
C ALA A 13 16.60 2.25 -32.14
N THR A 14 16.73 3.55 -32.48
CA THR A 14 16.83 4.65 -31.50
C THR A 14 15.48 5.22 -31.07
N TYR A 15 14.41 5.03 -31.84
CA TYR A 15 13.09 5.55 -31.47
C TYR A 15 12.37 4.70 -30.42
N LEU A 16 12.60 3.38 -30.42
CA LEU A 16 12.01 2.46 -29.42
C LEU A 16 12.60 2.66 -28.01
N THR A 17 13.87 3.06 -27.91
CA THR A 17 14.50 3.34 -26.61
C THR A 17 14.01 4.66 -26.02
N LEU A 18 13.78 5.70 -26.83
CA LEU A 18 13.24 6.98 -26.34
C LEU A 18 11.80 6.86 -25.83
N LEU A 19 10.94 6.13 -26.54
CA LEU A 19 9.53 5.94 -26.13
C LEU A 19 9.37 5.16 -24.83
N THR A 20 10.26 4.19 -24.57
CA THR A 20 10.25 3.40 -23.33
C THR A 20 10.79 4.19 -22.14
N LEU A 21 11.77 5.09 -22.35
CA LEU A 21 12.24 6.02 -21.32
C LEU A 21 11.15 7.02 -20.88
N ASP A 22 10.37 7.57 -21.82
CA ASP A 22 9.32 8.54 -21.48
C ASP A 22 8.12 7.89 -20.78
N ALA A 23 7.70 6.69 -21.21
CA ALA A 23 6.62 5.96 -20.58
C ALA A 23 6.97 5.52 -19.14
N THR A 24 8.22 5.07 -18.92
CA THR A 24 8.71 4.72 -17.58
C THR A 24 8.80 5.96 -16.70
N ALA A 25 9.37 7.07 -17.18
CA ALA A 25 9.46 8.32 -16.40
C ALA A 25 8.09 8.91 -16.03
N ALA A 26 7.09 8.82 -16.92
CA ALA A 26 5.72 9.23 -16.64
C ALA A 26 5.05 8.33 -15.59
N SER A 27 5.25 7.01 -15.69
CA SER A 27 4.77 6.02 -14.69
C SER A 27 5.37 6.31 -13.31
N CYS A 28 6.70 6.47 -13.21
CA CYS A 28 7.40 6.80 -11.98
C CYS A 28 6.86 8.07 -11.29
N ARG A 29 6.54 9.11 -12.08
CA ARG A 29 6.09 10.41 -11.53
C ARG A 29 4.63 10.38 -11.07
N ARG A 30 3.76 9.66 -11.76
CA ARG A 30 2.32 9.60 -11.46
C ARG A 30 1.99 8.57 -10.40
N PHE A 31 2.82 7.53 -10.26
CA PHE A 31 2.61 6.41 -9.37
C PHE A 31 2.14 6.79 -7.95
N PRO A 32 2.78 7.74 -7.23
CA PRO A 32 2.34 8.04 -5.87
C PRO A 32 0.89 8.53 -5.79
N LYS A 33 0.46 9.36 -6.74
CA LYS A 33 -0.91 9.90 -6.79
C LYS A 33 -1.91 8.84 -7.23
N GLU A 34 -1.56 8.02 -8.22
CA GLU A 34 -2.41 6.95 -8.72
C GLU A 34 -2.62 5.87 -7.65
N THR A 35 -1.54 5.45 -6.98
CA THR A 35 -1.60 4.50 -5.87
C THR A 35 -2.39 5.06 -4.70
N GLN A 36 -2.16 6.33 -4.31
CA GLN A 36 -2.95 6.98 -3.27
C GLN A 36 -4.44 6.98 -3.61
N SER A 37 -4.81 7.39 -4.84
CA SER A 37 -6.21 7.38 -5.29
C SER A 37 -6.83 5.97 -5.23
N ALA A 38 -6.05 4.95 -5.60
CA ALA A 38 -6.51 3.57 -5.63
C ALA A 38 -6.78 2.98 -4.24
N ILE A 39 -5.96 3.31 -3.22
CA ILE A 39 -6.02 2.62 -1.93
C ILE A 39 -6.48 3.48 -0.75
N LYS A 40 -6.57 4.82 -0.89
CA LYS A 40 -6.93 5.73 0.22
C LYS A 40 -8.25 5.36 0.88
N ALA A 41 -9.28 5.02 0.10
CA ALA A 41 -10.58 4.62 0.64
C ALA A 41 -10.51 3.31 1.45
N HIS A 42 -9.62 2.40 1.07
CA HIS A 42 -9.40 1.13 1.76
C HIS A 42 -8.61 1.32 3.05
N VAL A 43 -7.61 2.20 3.07
CA VAL A 43 -6.90 2.56 4.30
C VAL A 43 -7.82 3.31 5.27
N ALA A 44 -8.70 4.19 4.77
CA ALA A 44 -9.73 4.82 5.60
C ALA A 44 -10.75 3.80 6.16
N ALA A 45 -11.08 2.75 5.39
CA ALA A 45 -11.90 1.65 5.89
C ALA A 45 -11.18 0.86 6.99
N LEU A 46 -9.87 0.65 6.85
CA LEU A 46 -9.05 0.00 7.88
C LEU A 46 -9.07 0.80 9.19
N GLN A 47 -8.94 2.13 9.14
CA GLN A 47 -9.09 3.00 10.31
C GLN A 47 -10.46 2.85 10.98
N ARG A 48 -11.53 2.72 10.19
CA ARG A 48 -12.87 2.49 10.75
C ARG A 48 -12.92 1.17 11.51
N TYR A 49 -12.45 0.08 10.91
CA TYR A 49 -12.43 -1.23 11.59
C TYR A 49 -11.52 -1.25 12.82
N GLU A 50 -10.42 -0.52 12.81
CA GLU A 50 -9.56 -0.36 13.99
C GLU A 50 -10.25 0.39 15.13
N ARG A 51 -11.01 1.44 14.81
CA ARG A 51 -11.83 2.14 15.79
C ARG A 51 -12.90 1.21 16.36
N GLU A 52 -13.62 0.50 15.51
CA GLU A 52 -14.66 -0.45 15.92
C GLU A 52 -14.10 -1.57 16.80
N ALA A 53 -12.91 -2.07 16.46
CA ALA A 53 -12.18 -3.03 17.29
C ALA A 53 -11.79 -2.42 18.66
N SER A 54 -11.42 -1.13 18.70
CA SER A 54 -11.07 -0.44 19.95
C SER A 54 -12.30 -0.18 20.82
N ASP A 55 -13.42 0.17 20.18
CA ASP A 55 -14.72 0.34 20.82
C ASP A 55 -15.23 -1.01 21.36
N ARG A 56 -14.97 -2.12 20.66
CA ARG A 56 -15.26 -3.46 21.16
C ARG A 56 -14.52 -3.79 22.45
N LEU A 57 -13.24 -3.43 22.57
CA LEU A 57 -12.48 -3.61 23.81
C LEU A 57 -13.11 -2.88 25.01
N LYS A 58 -13.88 -1.81 24.75
CA LYS A 58 -14.60 -1.01 25.75
C LYS A 58 -16.07 -1.44 25.93
N GLY A 59 -16.53 -2.45 25.19
CA GLY A 59 -17.94 -2.86 25.16
C GLY A 59 -18.88 -1.90 24.43
N LEU A 60 -18.35 -0.97 23.63
CA LEU A 60 -19.11 0.01 22.86
C LEU A 60 -19.48 -0.50 21.45
N ASP A 61 -18.79 -1.54 20.96
CA ASP A 61 -19.13 -2.23 19.73
C ASP A 61 -19.43 -3.72 20.00
N SER A 62 -20.51 -4.22 19.40
CA SER A 62 -21.00 -5.59 19.62
C SER A 62 -20.51 -6.60 18.58
N ARG A 63 -19.98 -6.14 17.43
CA ARG A 63 -19.54 -7.01 16.34
C ARG A 63 -18.35 -7.86 16.75
N PRO A 64 -18.34 -9.16 16.50
CA PRO A 64 -17.26 -10.05 16.93
C PRO A 64 -15.92 -9.73 16.27
N PHE A 65 -14.80 -10.07 16.93
CA PHE A 65 -13.46 -9.87 16.35
C PHE A 65 -13.30 -10.68 15.06
N GLU A 66 -13.98 -11.81 14.92
CA GLU A 66 -14.03 -12.64 13.72
C GLU A 66 -14.65 -11.90 12.52
N PHE A 67 -15.67 -11.08 12.78
CA PHE A 67 -16.27 -10.23 11.75
C PHE A 67 -15.27 -9.15 11.32
N LEU A 68 -14.69 -8.42 12.27
CA LEU A 68 -13.71 -7.36 12.01
C LEU A 68 -12.48 -7.91 11.29
N ARG A 69 -12.01 -9.10 11.67
CA ARG A 69 -10.93 -9.84 11.00
C ARG A 69 -11.29 -10.15 9.55
N GLY A 70 -12.50 -10.64 9.31
CA GLY A 70 -13.00 -10.94 7.96
C GLY A 70 -12.99 -9.71 7.05
N GLU A 71 -13.38 -8.56 7.58
CA GLU A 71 -13.36 -7.28 6.88
C GLU A 71 -11.93 -6.75 6.64
N ALA A 72 -11.07 -6.80 7.65
CA ALA A 72 -9.66 -6.41 7.53
C ALA A 72 -8.93 -7.28 6.49
N LYS A 73 -9.20 -8.59 6.45
CA LYS A 73 -8.62 -9.52 5.47
C LYS A 73 -8.97 -9.15 4.03
N LYS A 74 -10.21 -8.71 3.76
CA LYS A 74 -10.61 -8.21 2.43
C LYS A 74 -9.82 -6.98 2.04
N ILE A 75 -9.62 -6.04 2.96
CA ILE A 75 -8.82 -4.83 2.72
C ILE A 75 -7.37 -5.18 2.42
N VAL A 76 -6.75 -6.05 3.23
CA VAL A 76 -5.38 -6.53 3.02
C VAL A 76 -5.22 -7.09 1.60
N ALA A 77 -6.16 -7.92 1.14
CA ALA A 77 -6.10 -8.51 -0.20
C ALA A 77 -6.19 -7.47 -1.34
N ILE A 78 -6.88 -6.35 -1.12
CA ILE A 78 -7.00 -5.27 -2.12
C ILE A 78 -5.74 -4.38 -2.14
N ILE A 79 -5.21 -4.03 -0.97
CA ILE A 79 -4.02 -3.19 -0.87
C ILE A 79 -2.79 -3.96 -1.38
N GLY A 80 -2.66 -5.21 -0.94
CA GLY A 80 -1.59 -6.14 -1.27
C GLY A 80 -1.87 -7.01 -2.50
N GLU A 81 -2.63 -6.50 -3.47
CA GLU A 81 -2.90 -7.23 -4.71
C GLU A 81 -1.56 -7.57 -5.41
N PRO A 82 -1.27 -8.86 -5.70
CA PRO A 82 0.06 -9.30 -6.11
C PRO A 82 0.59 -8.60 -7.36
N LYS A 83 -0.25 -8.36 -8.37
CA LYS A 83 0.19 -7.69 -9.59
C LYS A 83 0.54 -6.23 -9.31
N ALA A 84 -0.28 -5.51 -8.55
CA ALA A 84 -0.01 -4.13 -8.18
C ALA A 84 1.23 -3.97 -7.29
N LEU A 85 1.57 -4.98 -6.48
CA LEU A 85 2.83 -5.03 -5.74
C LEU A 85 4.03 -5.26 -6.66
N ALA A 86 3.92 -6.16 -7.65
CA ALA A 86 4.96 -6.38 -8.64
C ALA A 86 5.18 -5.13 -9.51
N ASP A 87 4.10 -4.47 -9.94
CA ASP A 87 4.15 -3.21 -10.68
C ASP A 87 4.85 -2.10 -9.86
N GLU A 88 4.62 -2.05 -8.53
CA GLU A 88 5.32 -1.12 -7.63
C GLU A 88 6.81 -1.47 -7.45
N GLU A 89 7.15 -2.76 -7.37
CA GLU A 89 8.54 -3.22 -7.27
C GLU A 89 9.35 -2.87 -8.52
N ASP A 90 8.74 -2.94 -9.70
CA ASP A 90 9.39 -2.57 -10.96
C ASP A 90 9.77 -1.08 -11.03
N LEU A 91 9.14 -0.22 -10.22
CA LEU A 91 9.48 1.19 -10.10
C LEU A 91 10.79 1.44 -9.33
N GLN A 92 11.43 0.41 -8.76
CA GLN A 92 12.80 0.53 -8.27
C GLN A 92 13.80 0.87 -9.39
N ARG A 93 13.42 0.63 -10.66
CA ARG A 93 14.23 0.98 -11.84
C ARG A 93 14.14 2.46 -12.21
N CYS A 94 13.23 3.22 -11.59
CA CYS A 94 13.11 4.66 -11.79
C CYS A 94 14.41 5.37 -11.37
N ARG A 95 14.81 6.42 -12.10
CA ARG A 95 16.01 7.22 -11.79
C ARG A 95 16.03 7.71 -10.34
N ASN A 96 14.86 8.07 -9.82
CA ASN A 96 14.62 8.29 -8.41
C ASN A 96 13.68 7.19 -7.95
N ALA A 97 14.18 6.27 -7.11
CA ALA A 97 13.38 5.16 -6.61
C ALA A 97 12.11 5.69 -5.94
N THR A 98 10.96 5.15 -6.34
CA THR A 98 9.68 5.49 -5.73
C THR A 98 9.56 4.80 -4.38
N ARG A 99 8.97 5.49 -3.41
CA ARG A 99 8.62 4.87 -2.13
C ARG A 99 7.59 3.76 -2.36
N PRO A 100 7.74 2.57 -1.74
CA PRO A 100 6.84 1.43 -1.96
C PRO A 100 5.59 1.57 -1.08
N ILE A 101 4.65 2.40 -1.51
CA ILE A 101 3.42 2.76 -0.82
C ILE A 101 2.53 1.53 -0.54
N ARG A 102 2.27 0.68 -1.54
CA ARG A 102 1.41 -0.51 -1.37
C ARG A 102 2.05 -1.49 -0.42
N LYS A 103 3.35 -1.75 -0.54
CA LYS A 103 4.08 -2.61 0.38
C LYS A 103 3.95 -2.14 1.82
N LEU A 104 4.27 -0.87 2.09
CA LEU A 104 4.20 -0.29 3.44
C LEU A 104 2.77 -0.36 4.01
N CYS A 105 1.76 -0.02 3.21
CA CYS A 105 0.36 -0.09 3.64
C CYS A 105 -0.12 -1.53 3.83
N THR A 106 0.34 -2.49 3.02
CA THR A 106 0.01 -3.91 3.16
C THR A 106 0.62 -4.47 4.44
N GLU A 107 1.88 -4.16 4.73
CA GLU A 107 2.56 -4.58 5.96
C GLU A 107 1.83 -4.06 7.20
N ALA A 108 1.45 -2.78 7.22
CA ALA A 108 0.66 -2.21 8.32
C ALA A 108 -0.73 -2.87 8.47
N ALA A 109 -1.40 -3.15 7.35
CA ALA A 109 -2.70 -3.82 7.36
C ALA A 109 -2.61 -5.28 7.82
N LEU A 110 -1.54 -5.99 7.47
CA LEU A 110 -1.25 -7.33 7.95
C LEU A 110 -1.00 -7.36 9.46
N MET A 111 -0.26 -6.39 10.00
CA MET A 111 -0.09 -6.27 11.45
C MET A 111 -1.44 -6.08 12.16
N PHE A 112 -2.35 -5.25 11.61
CA PHE A 112 -3.68 -5.10 12.18
C PHE A 112 -4.50 -6.40 12.09
N LEU A 113 -4.41 -7.12 10.96
CA LEU A 113 -5.06 -8.42 10.81
C LEU A 113 -4.56 -9.43 11.85
N GLU A 114 -3.26 -9.50 12.09
CA GLU A 114 -2.64 -10.35 13.11
C GLU A 114 -3.16 -9.99 14.52
N ILE A 115 -3.27 -8.70 14.83
CA ILE A 115 -3.87 -8.23 16.09
C ILE A 115 -5.30 -8.75 16.23
N LEU A 116 -6.12 -8.64 15.19
CA LEU A 116 -7.51 -9.14 15.22
C LEU A 116 -7.58 -10.67 15.30
N GLU A 117 -6.65 -11.39 14.66
CA GLU A 117 -6.52 -12.85 14.77
C GLU A 117 -6.22 -13.27 16.20
N ASN A 118 -5.26 -12.60 16.85
CA ASN A 118 -4.92 -12.83 18.25
C ASN A 118 -6.14 -12.59 19.15
N HIS A 119 -6.86 -11.48 18.96
CA HIS A 119 -8.06 -11.17 19.76
C HIS A 119 -9.24 -12.11 19.51
N ALA A 120 -9.35 -12.71 18.33
CA ALA A 120 -10.35 -13.74 18.05
C ALA A 120 -10.02 -15.08 18.72
N ILE A 121 -8.75 -15.38 19.00
CA ILE A 121 -8.31 -16.60 19.70
C ILE A 121 -8.34 -16.39 21.21
N ASP A 122 -7.60 -15.39 21.69
CA ASP A 122 -7.53 -14.99 23.10
C ASP A 122 -7.24 -13.49 23.21
N SER A 123 -8.20 -12.76 23.76
CA SER A 123 -8.11 -11.32 24.02
C SER A 123 -6.94 -10.86 24.89
N LYS A 124 -6.22 -11.78 25.57
CA LYS A 124 -5.06 -11.48 26.41
C LYS A 124 -3.73 -11.51 25.65
N LEU A 125 -3.71 -11.99 24.41
CA LEU A 125 -2.50 -11.99 23.58
C LEU A 125 -2.06 -10.56 23.30
N LYS A 126 -0.81 -10.26 23.64
CA LYS A 126 -0.22 -8.94 23.43
C LYS A 126 0.36 -8.83 22.03
N HIS A 127 0.32 -7.63 21.47
CA HIS A 127 1.05 -7.26 20.27
C HIS A 127 2.03 -6.11 20.55
N ASP A 128 2.94 -5.87 19.61
CA ASP A 128 3.86 -4.74 19.64
C ASP A 128 3.13 -3.46 19.17
N ALA A 129 2.48 -2.78 20.11
CA ALA A 129 1.72 -1.57 19.83
C ALA A 129 2.58 -0.43 19.23
N PRO A 130 3.80 -0.13 19.72
CA PRO A 130 4.67 0.86 19.10
C PRO A 130 5.00 0.56 17.64
N ARG A 131 5.33 -0.70 17.32
CA ARG A 131 5.62 -1.11 15.94
C ARG A 131 4.41 -0.94 15.04
N TYR A 132 3.25 -1.42 15.48
CA TYR A 132 2.01 -1.26 14.73
C TYR A 132 1.66 0.22 14.50
N ALA A 133 1.72 1.04 15.55
CA ALA A 133 1.42 2.47 15.49
C ALA A 133 2.33 3.21 14.49
N ALA A 134 3.63 2.90 14.47
CA ALA A 134 4.57 3.48 13.52
C ALA A 134 4.24 3.09 12.08
N ALA A 135 4.01 1.79 11.83
CA ALA A 135 3.72 1.28 10.49
C ALA A 135 2.42 1.87 9.91
N ILE A 136 1.34 1.88 10.69
CA ILE A 136 0.05 2.40 10.22
C ILE A 136 0.07 3.93 10.07
N ALA A 137 0.76 4.66 10.95
CA ALA A 137 0.91 6.11 10.81
C ALA A 137 1.68 6.50 9.55
N GLU A 138 2.67 5.69 9.15
CA GLU A 138 3.37 5.88 7.89
C GLU A 138 2.45 5.69 6.67
N CYS A 139 1.65 4.61 6.66
CA CYS A 139 0.66 4.39 5.61
C CYS A 139 -0.38 5.52 5.55
N GLU A 140 -0.91 5.96 6.70
CA GLU A 140 -1.88 7.05 6.79
C GLU A 140 -1.33 8.37 6.26
N LYS A 141 -0.06 8.68 6.58
CA LYS A 141 0.63 9.85 6.05
C LYS A 141 0.74 9.80 4.53
N LEU A 142 1.08 8.64 3.96
CA LEU A 142 1.11 8.45 2.50
C LEU A 142 -0.28 8.61 1.87
N MET A 143 -1.32 8.24 2.60
CA MET A 143 -2.71 8.37 2.16
C MET A 143 -3.31 9.76 2.40
N ASP A 144 -2.56 10.69 3.00
CA ASP A 144 -3.10 11.99 3.42
C ASP A 144 -4.37 11.80 4.28
N LEU A 145 -4.24 10.92 5.27
CA LEU A 145 -5.24 10.64 6.30
C LEU A 145 -4.72 11.11 7.64
N LYS A 146 -5.61 11.63 8.48
CA LYS A 146 -5.27 11.97 9.85
C LYS A 146 -5.02 10.68 10.64
N PRO A 147 -3.91 10.56 11.39
CA PRO A 147 -3.68 9.39 12.20
C PRO A 147 -4.80 9.15 13.21
N LEU A 148 -5.27 7.90 13.28
CA LEU A 148 -6.26 7.47 14.25
C LEU A 148 -5.60 7.32 15.62
N LYS A 149 -6.32 7.73 16.67
CA LYS A 149 -6.05 7.29 18.04
C LYS A 149 -6.84 6.01 18.29
N SER A 150 -6.18 4.99 18.80
CA SER A 150 -6.79 3.69 19.08
C SER A 150 -6.11 3.00 20.29
N ALA A 151 -6.84 2.11 20.94
CA ALA A 151 -6.32 1.24 21.99
C ALA A 151 -5.16 0.37 21.48
N PHE A 152 -5.25 -0.12 20.24
CA PHE A 152 -4.20 -0.96 19.62
C PHE A 152 -2.90 -0.21 19.35
N ARG A 153 -2.96 1.12 19.18
CA ARG A 153 -1.77 1.97 19.04
C ARG A 153 -1.22 2.44 20.39
N GLY A 154 -1.92 2.18 21.49
CA GLY A 154 -1.56 2.70 22.82
C GLY A 154 -1.69 4.22 22.95
N THR A 155 -2.65 4.81 22.22
CA THR A 155 -2.81 6.28 22.11
C THR A 155 -4.18 6.79 22.55
N GLU A 156 -4.99 5.90 23.13
CA GLU A 156 -6.30 6.19 23.74
C GLU A 156 -6.25 6.15 25.26
#